data_AF-A0A077D283-F1
#
_entry.id   AF-A0A077D283-F1
#
_cell.length_a   1.000
_cell.length_b   1.000
_cell.length_c   1.000
_cell.angle_alpha   90.00
_cell.angle_beta   90.00
_cell.angle_gamma   90.00
#
_symmetry.space_group_name_H-M   'P 1'
#
loop_
_entity.id
_entity.type
_entity.pdbx_description
1 polymer ?
#
loop_
_entity_poly.entity_id
_entity_poly.type
_entity_poly.pdbx_seq_one_letter_code
_entity_poly.pdbx_strand_id
1 'polypeptide(L)'
;DMQLICEAFHLMKNGLGMDQDEMAEVFETWNKGELDSFLIDITKDILKYKDTDGSFLLEKIRDSAGQKGTGKWTAIAALEYGTPVTLIGEAVFARCLSALKEERVEASKILKNAPVTFNGEKKEFLAKIQKALYASKIVSYAQGFMLLREAAKSYGWKLNYGGIAL
;
A
#
# COMPACT_ATOMS: atom_id res chain seq x y z
N ASP A 1 4.61 -0.41 2.28
CA ASP A 1 4.59 0.60 1.20
C ASP A 1 3.54 0.36 0.14
N MET A 2 3.72 -0.57 -0.81
CA MET A 2 2.76 -0.75 -1.92
C MET A 2 1.31 -0.89 -1.46
N GLN A 3 1.06 -1.69 -0.43
CA GLN A 3 -0.29 -1.87 0.14
C GLN A 3 -0.90 -0.55 0.64
N LEU A 4 -0.11 0.29 1.33
CA LEU A 4 -0.56 1.60 1.81
C LEU A 4 -0.90 2.55 0.66
N ILE A 5 -0.11 2.51 -0.42
CA ILE A 5 -0.39 3.27 -1.64
C ILE A 5 -1.69 2.77 -2.30
N CYS A 6 -1.92 1.45 -2.35
CA CYS A 6 -3.17 0.88 -2.84
C CYS A 6 -4.38 1.31 -2.01
N GLU A 7 -4.25 1.41 -0.69
CA GLU A 7 -5.32 1.89 0.19
C GLU A 7 -5.60 3.39 -0.02
N ALA A 8 -4.56 4.21 -0.15
CA ALA A 8 -4.72 5.62 -0.51
C ALA A 8 -5.43 5.78 -1.85
N PHE A 9 -5.02 5.01 -2.87
CA PHE A 9 -5.69 4.93 -4.18
C PHE A 9 -7.16 4.50 -4.03
N HIS A 10 -7.45 3.47 -3.22
CA HIS A 10 -8.80 2.98 -3.01
C HIS A 10 -9.71 4.03 -2.35
N LEU A 11 -9.19 4.78 -1.38
CA LEU A 11 -9.90 5.89 -0.73
C LEU A 11 -10.17 7.04 -1.70
N MET A 12 -9.23 7.38 -2.57
CA MET A 12 -9.44 8.39 -3.62
C MET A 12 -10.49 7.94 -4.64
N LYS A 13 -10.36 6.73 -5.17
CA LYS A 13 -11.26 6.21 -6.22
C LYS A 13 -12.68 5.96 -5.69
N ASN A 14 -12.81 5.16 -4.63
CA ASN A 14 -14.12 4.72 -4.15
C ASN A 14 -14.69 5.62 -3.04
N GLY A 15 -13.83 6.30 -2.28
CA GLY A 15 -14.27 7.22 -1.23
C GLY A 15 -14.57 8.63 -1.76
N LEU A 16 -13.71 9.15 -2.65
CA LEU A 16 -13.83 10.50 -3.19
C LEU A 16 -14.33 10.58 -4.65
N GLY A 17 -14.53 9.43 -5.30
CA GLY A 17 -15.00 9.39 -6.69
C GLY A 17 -14.01 9.96 -7.70
N MET A 18 -12.71 9.92 -7.40
CA MET A 18 -11.68 10.48 -8.28
C MET A 18 -11.42 9.63 -9.51
N ASP A 19 -11.23 10.29 -10.64
CA ASP A 19 -10.71 9.64 -11.85
C ASP A 19 -9.18 9.47 -11.80
N GLN A 20 -8.62 8.72 -12.76
CA GLN A 20 -7.18 8.41 -12.77
C GLN A 20 -6.29 9.61 -13.09
N ASP A 21 -6.78 10.57 -13.89
CA ASP A 21 -6.00 11.76 -14.22
C ASP A 21 -5.89 12.66 -12.97
N GLU A 22 -7.00 12.90 -12.25
CA GLU A 22 -7.00 13.60 -10.96
C GLU A 22 -6.07 12.93 -9.93
N MET A 23 -6.14 11.60 -9.82
CA MET A 23 -5.27 10.85 -8.90
C MET A 23 -3.79 10.97 -9.29
N ALA A 24 -3.47 10.93 -10.58
CA ALA A 24 -2.10 11.04 -11.04
C ALA A 24 -1.48 12.40 -10.70
N GLU A 25 -2.24 13.48 -10.81
CA GLU A 25 -1.82 14.83 -10.39
C GLU A 25 -1.57 14.92 -8.87
N VAL A 26 -2.40 14.24 -8.07
CA VAL A 26 -2.20 14.15 -6.61
C VAL A 26 -0.92 13.40 -6.28
N PHE A 27 -0.68 12.23 -6.88
CA PHE A 27 0.56 11.49 -6.65
C PHE A 27 1.79 12.25 -7.16
N GLU A 28 1.67 13.00 -8.26
CA GLU A 28 2.74 13.88 -8.74
C GLU A 28 3.06 14.99 -7.73
N THR A 29 2.04 15.57 -7.12
CA THR A 29 2.20 16.59 -6.08
C THR A 29 2.83 16.00 -4.82
N TRP A 30 2.38 14.82 -4.39
CA TRP A 30 2.92 14.13 -3.23
C TRP A 30 4.39 13.75 -3.41
N ASN A 31 4.80 13.39 -4.63
CA ASN A 31 6.19 13.06 -4.95
C ASN A 31 7.15 14.26 -4.88
N LYS A 32 6.63 15.49 -4.79
CA LYS A 32 7.44 16.72 -4.62
C LYS A 32 7.61 17.11 -3.15
N GLY A 33 7.11 16.29 -2.21
CA GLY A 33 7.13 16.56 -0.77
C GLY A 33 7.66 15.39 0.05
N GLU A 34 7.15 15.24 1.27
CA GLU A 34 7.62 14.20 2.23
C GLU A 34 7.41 12.75 1.78
N LEU A 35 6.57 12.53 0.76
CA LEU A 35 6.31 11.23 0.16
C LEU A 35 7.19 10.93 -1.06
N ASP A 36 8.14 11.81 -1.41
CA ASP A 36 9.09 11.59 -2.50
C ASP A 36 9.74 10.21 -2.37
N SER A 37 9.39 9.34 -3.31
CA SER A 37 9.90 7.97 -3.36
C SER A 37 9.61 7.35 -4.71
N PHE A 38 10.49 6.46 -5.14
CA PHE A 38 10.33 5.72 -6.39
C PHE A 38 8.94 5.07 -6.55
N LEU A 39 8.37 4.51 -5.48
CA LEU A 39 7.03 3.89 -5.55
C LEU A 39 5.90 4.89 -5.76
N ILE A 40 6.02 6.11 -5.24
CA ILE A 40 5.04 7.19 -5.49
C ILE A 40 5.22 7.71 -6.92
N ASP A 41 6.45 7.85 -7.37
CA ASP A 41 6.78 8.30 -8.73
C ASP A 41 6.26 7.35 -9.82
N ILE A 42 6.47 6.04 -9.69
CA ILE A 42 5.91 5.10 -10.67
C ILE A 42 4.37 5.02 -10.58
N THR A 43 3.77 5.35 -9.43
CA THR A 43 2.31 5.29 -9.26
C THR A 43 1.63 6.36 -10.11
N LYS A 44 2.14 7.60 -10.16
CA LYS A 44 1.59 8.63 -11.06
C LYS A 44 1.71 8.22 -12.54
N ASP A 45 2.80 7.54 -12.92
CA ASP A 45 3.03 7.12 -14.30
C ASP A 45 2.11 5.96 -14.70
N ILE A 46 1.90 5.00 -13.78
CA ILE A 46 0.94 3.90 -13.96
C ILE A 46 -0.48 4.43 -14.16
N LEU A 47 -0.89 5.45 -13.38
CA LEU A 47 -2.22 6.05 -13.50
C LEU A 47 -2.45 6.77 -14.83
N LYS A 48 -1.39 7.35 -15.43
CA LYS A 48 -1.46 8.02 -16.74
C LYS A 48 -1.36 7.05 -17.93
N TYR A 49 -0.98 5.80 -17.69
CA TYR A 49 -0.70 4.86 -18.77
C TYR A 49 -1.99 4.38 -19.46
N LYS A 50 -2.09 4.66 -20.76
CA LYS A 50 -3.20 4.25 -21.63
C LYS A 50 -2.78 3.07 -22.51
N ASP A 51 -3.70 2.13 -22.68
CA ASP A 51 -3.57 1.02 -23.61
C ASP A 51 -3.81 1.49 -25.06
N THR A 52 -3.61 0.60 -26.02
CA THR A 52 -3.75 0.83 -27.47
C THR A 52 -5.14 1.33 -27.91
N ASP A 53 -6.18 1.08 -27.12
CA ASP A 53 -7.54 1.58 -27.36
C ASP A 53 -7.84 2.94 -26.70
N GLY A 54 -6.84 3.55 -26.05
CA GLY A 54 -6.95 4.86 -25.41
C GLY A 54 -7.55 4.83 -24.00
N SER A 55 -7.96 3.67 -23.47
CA SER A 55 -8.42 3.52 -22.09
C SER A 55 -7.26 3.25 -21.12
N PHE A 56 -7.45 3.53 -19.83
CA PHE A 56 -6.41 3.32 -18.82
C PHE A 56 -6.09 1.84 -18.64
N LEU A 57 -4.80 1.47 -18.76
CA LEU A 57 -4.38 0.08 -18.65
C LEU A 57 -4.66 -0.49 -17.26
N LEU A 58 -4.53 0.33 -16.20
CA LEU A 58 -4.70 -0.10 -14.81
C LEU A 58 -6.06 -0.76 -14.56
N GLU A 59 -7.13 -0.32 -15.23
CA GLU A 59 -8.48 -0.88 -15.07
C GLU A 59 -8.67 -2.24 -15.73
N LYS A 60 -7.76 -2.61 -16.62
CA LYS A 60 -7.75 -3.92 -17.29
C LYS A 60 -6.89 -4.95 -16.56
N ILE A 61 -6.06 -4.51 -15.62
CA ILE A 61 -5.19 -5.42 -14.86
C ILE A 61 -6.03 -6.17 -13.84
N ARG A 62 -5.95 -7.51 -13.89
CA ARG A 62 -6.61 -8.38 -12.92
C ARG A 62 -6.12 -8.07 -11.50
N ASP A 63 -7.05 -7.80 -10.59
CA ASP A 63 -6.84 -7.48 -9.17
C ASP A 63 -6.46 -8.72 -8.34
N SER A 64 -5.40 -9.40 -8.74
CA SER A 64 -4.87 -10.60 -8.08
C SER A 64 -3.35 -10.48 -7.97
N ALA A 65 -2.87 -10.01 -6.82
CA ALA A 65 -1.46 -9.75 -6.58
C ALA A 65 -0.67 -11.05 -6.40
N GLY A 66 0.33 -11.26 -7.24
CA GLY A 66 1.33 -12.31 -7.04
C GLY A 66 2.30 -11.98 -5.89
N GLN A 67 2.93 -13.02 -5.33
CA GLN A 67 4.03 -12.85 -4.38
C GLN A 67 5.08 -13.94 -4.55
N LYS A 68 6.36 -13.59 -4.33
CA LYS A 68 7.50 -14.52 -4.41
C LYS A 68 7.92 -15.11 -3.06
N GLY A 69 7.21 -14.77 -1.96
CA GLY A 69 7.44 -15.33 -0.62
C GLY A 69 8.29 -14.47 0.33
N THR A 70 9.03 -13.47 -0.14
CA THR A 70 9.88 -12.63 0.73
C THR A 70 9.10 -11.90 1.83
N GLY A 71 7.93 -11.35 1.52
CA GLY A 71 7.05 -10.73 2.53
C GLY A 71 6.58 -11.74 3.58
N LYS A 72 6.30 -12.99 3.17
CA LYS A 72 5.93 -14.09 4.07
C LYS A 72 7.09 -14.42 5.02
N TRP A 73 8.34 -14.43 4.54
CA TRP A 73 9.50 -14.67 5.40
C TRP A 73 9.65 -13.60 6.50
N THR A 74 9.44 -12.32 6.17
CA THR A 74 9.44 -11.25 7.19
C THR A 74 8.35 -11.46 8.23
N ALA A 75 7.14 -11.85 7.82
CA ALA A 75 6.05 -12.13 8.76
C ALA A 75 6.33 -13.36 9.65
N ILE A 76 6.94 -14.41 9.10
CA ILE A 76 7.36 -15.58 9.88
C ILE A 76 8.43 -15.19 10.89
N ALA A 77 9.48 -14.48 10.47
CA ALA A 77 10.52 -13.99 11.36
C ALA A 77 9.96 -13.11 12.49
N ALA A 78 8.99 -12.25 12.18
CA ALA A 78 8.32 -11.44 13.18
C ALA A 78 7.64 -12.29 14.28
N LEU A 79 6.98 -13.38 13.90
CA LEU A 79 6.38 -14.32 14.84
C LEU A 79 7.43 -15.08 15.64
N GLU A 80 8.51 -15.54 14.99
CA GLU A 80 9.62 -16.25 15.65
C GLU A 80 10.32 -15.40 16.72
N TYR A 81 10.56 -14.12 16.43
CA TYR A 81 11.20 -13.19 17.37
C TYR A 81 10.21 -12.44 18.28
N GLY A 82 8.92 -12.78 18.24
CA GLY A 82 7.90 -12.12 19.07
C GLY A 82 7.80 -10.60 18.87
N THR A 83 8.01 -10.11 17.64
CA THR A 83 8.03 -8.68 17.32
C THR A 83 6.79 -8.29 16.52
N PRO A 84 6.08 -7.20 16.88
CA PRO A 84 4.84 -6.81 16.21
C PRO A 84 5.09 -6.11 14.87
N VAL A 85 5.21 -6.88 13.79
CA VAL A 85 5.33 -6.36 12.41
C VAL A 85 3.99 -6.45 11.67
N THR A 86 2.97 -5.83 12.27
CA THR A 86 1.58 -5.98 11.86
C THR A 86 1.32 -5.45 10.45
N LEU A 87 1.90 -4.31 10.07
CA LEU A 87 1.60 -3.67 8.80
C LEU A 87 2.14 -4.49 7.61
N ILE A 88 3.35 -5.04 7.74
CA ILE A 88 3.91 -5.96 6.72
C ILE A 88 3.10 -7.25 6.68
N GLY A 89 2.67 -7.77 7.84
CA GLY A 89 1.79 -8.95 7.92
C GLY A 89 0.47 -8.75 7.17
N GLU A 90 -0.23 -7.65 7.44
CA GLU A 90 -1.49 -7.31 6.74
C GLU A 90 -1.27 -7.09 5.24
N ALA A 91 -0.14 -6.50 4.84
CA ALA A 91 0.20 -6.38 3.43
C ALA A 91 0.40 -7.74 2.73
N VAL A 92 0.87 -8.77 3.44
CA VAL A 92 0.93 -10.14 2.92
C VAL A 92 -0.47 -10.74 2.83
N PHE A 93 -1.30 -10.59 3.87
CA PHE A 93 -2.67 -11.11 3.85
C PHE A 93 -3.56 -10.44 2.80
N ALA A 94 -3.43 -9.13 2.58
CA ALA A 94 -4.14 -8.41 1.53
C ALA A 94 -3.83 -9.00 0.14
N ARG A 95 -2.57 -9.40 -0.12
CA ARG A 95 -2.20 -10.09 -1.37
C ARG A 95 -2.85 -11.46 -1.46
N CYS A 96 -2.80 -12.25 -0.39
CA CYS A 96 -3.49 -13.55 -0.32
C CYS A 96 -5.00 -13.40 -0.62
N LEU A 97 -5.66 -12.42 0.02
CA LEU A 97 -7.08 -12.13 -0.19
C LEU A 97 -7.37 -11.72 -1.64
N SER A 98 -6.50 -10.91 -2.26
CA SER A 98 -6.64 -10.54 -3.67
C SER A 98 -6.58 -11.76 -4.60
N ALA A 99 -5.77 -12.78 -4.26
CA ALA A 99 -5.65 -14.01 -5.04
C ALA A 99 -6.90 -14.91 -4.97
N LEU A 100 -7.71 -14.80 -3.90
CA LEU A 100 -9.01 -15.47 -3.76
C LEU A 100 -10.09 -14.81 -4.63
N LYS A 101 -9.79 -14.49 -5.89
CA LYS A 101 -10.64 -13.68 -6.78
C LYS A 101 -12.02 -14.30 -7.00
N GLU A 102 -12.08 -15.61 -7.24
CA GLU A 102 -13.35 -16.31 -7.51
C GLU A 102 -14.26 -16.28 -6.30
N GLU A 103 -13.71 -16.57 -5.11
CA GLU A 103 -14.44 -16.47 -3.84
C GLU A 103 -14.93 -15.05 -3.57
N ARG A 104 -14.11 -14.02 -3.81
CA ARG A 104 -14.51 -12.61 -3.66
C ARG A 104 -15.65 -12.22 -4.60
N VAL A 105 -15.60 -12.67 -5.85
CA VAL A 105 -16.67 -12.42 -6.83
C VAL A 105 -17.96 -13.11 -6.40
N GLU A 106 -17.90 -14.35 -5.93
CA GLU A 106 -19.08 -15.05 -5.42
C GLU A 106 -19.65 -14.36 -4.18
N ALA A 107 -18.79 -14.01 -3.22
CA ALA A 107 -19.19 -13.30 -2.02
C ALA A 107 -19.88 -11.97 -2.32
N SER A 108 -19.42 -11.21 -3.32
CA SER A 108 -20.02 -9.92 -3.70
C SER A 108 -21.47 -10.00 -4.23
N LYS A 109 -21.92 -11.17 -4.67
CA LYS A 109 -23.32 -11.39 -5.09
C LYS A 109 -24.27 -11.45 -3.90
N ILE A 110 -23.75 -11.87 -2.74
CA ILE A 110 -24.50 -12.09 -1.50
C ILE A 110 -24.30 -10.91 -0.55
N LEU A 111 -23.05 -10.51 -0.35
CA LEU A 111 -22.63 -9.40 0.51
C LEU A 111 -22.72 -8.11 -0.29
N LYS A 112 -23.82 -7.38 -0.10
CA LYS A 112 -24.03 -6.09 -0.75
C LYS A 112 -23.18 -5.02 -0.08
N ASN A 113 -22.47 -4.23 -0.88
CA ASN A 113 -21.81 -3.03 -0.40
C ASN A 113 -22.85 -1.97 -0.05
N ALA A 114 -22.68 -1.28 1.08
CA ALA A 114 -23.41 -0.06 1.34
C ALA A 114 -22.87 1.04 0.41
N PRO A 115 -23.74 1.82 -0.27
CA PRO A 115 -23.29 2.96 -1.03
C PRO A 115 -22.62 3.95 -0.07
N VAL A 116 -21.36 4.27 -0.32
CA VAL A 116 -20.62 5.29 0.42
C VAL A 116 -20.77 6.59 -0.35
N THR A 117 -21.49 7.55 0.24
CA THR A 117 -21.53 8.92 -0.27
C THR A 117 -20.68 9.80 0.62
N PHE A 118 -19.65 10.42 0.06
CA PHE A 118 -18.83 11.39 0.77
C PHE A 118 -19.34 12.81 0.50
N ASN A 119 -19.84 13.48 1.55
CA ASN A 119 -20.38 14.84 1.48
C ASN A 119 -19.42 15.90 2.07
N GLY A 120 -18.19 15.50 2.41
CA GLY A 120 -17.19 16.40 2.99
C GLY A 120 -16.39 17.16 1.91
N GLU A 121 -15.45 17.97 2.36
CA GLU A 121 -14.55 18.69 1.46
C GLU A 121 -13.43 17.77 0.95
N LYS A 122 -13.37 17.57 -0.38
CA LYS A 122 -12.47 16.61 -1.05
C LYS A 122 -11.00 16.93 -0.78
N LYS A 123 -10.61 18.21 -0.83
CA LYS A 123 -9.21 18.63 -0.64
C LYS A 123 -8.74 18.43 0.80
N GLU A 124 -9.59 18.71 1.79
CA GLU A 124 -9.31 18.44 3.21
C GLU A 124 -9.12 16.94 3.45
N PHE A 125 -10.00 16.11 2.88
CA PHE A 125 -9.87 14.65 3.02
C PHE A 125 -8.63 14.12 2.31
N LEU A 126 -8.29 14.63 1.13
CA LEU A 126 -7.04 14.29 0.44
C LEU A 126 -5.80 14.61 1.28
N ALA A 127 -5.77 15.77 1.95
CA ALA A 127 -4.68 16.12 2.86
C ALA A 127 -4.60 15.15 4.06
N LYS A 128 -5.74 14.63 4.54
CA LYS A 128 -5.78 13.59 5.58
C LYS A 128 -5.24 12.26 5.06
N ILE A 129 -5.60 11.84 3.83
CA ILE A 129 -5.05 10.62 3.21
C ILE A 129 -3.53 10.74 3.09
N GLN A 130 -3.00 11.88 2.63
CA GLN A 130 -1.56 12.11 2.50
C GLN A 130 -0.82 11.90 3.83
N LYS A 131 -1.31 12.55 4.89
CA LYS A 131 -0.73 12.44 6.24
C LYS A 131 -0.85 11.03 6.79
N ALA A 132 -1.99 10.37 6.59
CA ALA A 132 -2.20 8.99 7.02
C ALA A 132 -1.26 8.01 6.31
N LEU A 133 -1.05 8.19 5.00
CA LEU A 133 -0.10 7.42 4.21
C LEU A 133 1.32 7.60 4.76
N TYR A 134 1.77 8.85 4.95
CA TYR A 134 3.11 9.13 5.47
C TYR A 134 3.33 8.57 6.88
N ALA A 135 2.38 8.80 7.79
CA ALA A 135 2.42 8.25 9.14
C ALA A 135 2.47 6.71 9.14
N SER A 136 1.70 6.06 8.27
CA SER A 136 1.69 4.60 8.13
C SER A 136 3.01 4.07 7.58
N LYS A 137 3.68 4.80 6.67
CA LYS A 137 5.04 4.46 6.24
C LYS A 137 6.00 4.50 7.43
N ILE A 138 5.99 5.59 8.21
CA ILE A 138 6.86 5.70 9.41
C ILE A 138 6.65 4.53 10.36
N VAL A 139 5.39 4.16 10.65
CA VAL A 139 5.06 3.00 11.50
C VAL A 139 5.60 1.70 10.90
N SER A 140 5.39 1.47 9.60
CA SER A 140 5.89 0.26 8.92
C SER A 140 7.41 0.14 9.01
N TYR A 141 8.14 1.23 8.80
CA TYR A 141 9.60 1.24 8.89
C TYR A 141 10.06 1.03 10.33
N ALA A 142 9.42 1.68 11.31
CA ALA A 142 9.71 1.46 12.72
C ALA A 142 9.56 -0.02 13.11
N GLN A 143 8.48 -0.68 12.68
CA GLN A 143 8.27 -2.12 12.91
C GLN A 143 9.37 -2.98 12.27
N GLY A 144 9.78 -2.67 11.04
CA GLY A 144 10.87 -3.38 10.36
C GLY A 144 12.22 -3.22 11.07
N PHE A 145 12.58 -2.02 11.50
CA PHE A 145 13.82 -1.77 12.25
C PHE A 145 13.78 -2.37 13.65
N MET A 146 12.61 -2.44 14.30
CA MET A 146 12.44 -3.20 15.55
C MET A 146 12.74 -4.68 15.35
N LEU A 147 12.25 -5.28 14.26
CA LEU A 147 12.53 -6.68 13.92
C LEU A 147 14.02 -6.92 13.68
N LEU A 148 14.67 -6.05 12.91
CA LEU A 148 16.12 -6.13 12.69
C LEU A 148 16.90 -6.05 14.00
N ARG A 149 16.45 -5.23 14.96
CA ARG A 149 17.07 -5.11 16.28
C ARG A 149 16.95 -6.37 17.11
N GLU A 150 15.78 -7.01 17.16
CA GLU A 150 15.61 -8.27 17.89
C GLU A 150 16.36 -9.44 17.24
N ALA A 151 16.41 -9.48 15.90
CA ALA A 151 17.25 -10.42 15.17
C ALA A 151 18.74 -10.19 15.50
N ALA A 152 19.21 -8.94 15.48
CA ALA A 152 20.60 -8.61 15.79
C ALA A 152 21.02 -9.09 17.19
N LYS A 153 20.15 -8.91 18.20
CA LYS A 153 20.39 -9.45 19.55
C LYS A 153 20.49 -10.97 19.55
N SER A 154 19.57 -11.64 18.87
CA SER A 154 19.48 -13.11 18.84
C SER A 154 20.70 -13.75 18.17
N TYR A 155 21.24 -13.12 17.12
CA TYR A 155 22.42 -13.60 16.40
C TYR A 155 23.76 -12.98 16.85
N GLY A 156 23.75 -12.06 17.82
CA GLY A 156 24.94 -11.31 18.23
C GLY A 156 25.51 -10.40 17.14
N TRP A 157 24.70 -9.97 16.17
CA TRP A 157 25.12 -9.07 15.10
C TRP A 157 25.21 -7.62 15.57
N LYS A 158 26.20 -6.89 15.05
CA LYS A 158 26.32 -5.44 15.20
C LYS A 158 25.86 -4.75 13.92
N LEU A 159 24.55 -4.51 13.80
CA LEU A 159 23.97 -3.87 12.62
C LEU A 159 24.21 -2.35 12.64
N ASN A 160 24.60 -1.80 11.50
CA ASN A 160 24.63 -0.36 11.27
C ASN A 160 23.28 0.10 10.67
N TYR A 161 22.33 0.51 11.51
CA TYR A 161 21.00 0.91 11.06
C TYR A 161 21.01 2.13 10.13
N GLY A 162 21.91 3.09 10.35
CA GLY A 162 22.08 4.24 9.45
C GLY A 162 22.57 3.79 8.08
N GLY A 163 23.53 2.86 8.04
CA GLY A 163 24.03 2.26 6.80
C GLY A 163 23.04 1.35 6.08
N ILE A 164 22.04 0.78 6.78
CA ILE A 164 20.94 0.03 6.17
C ILE A 164 19.91 0.97 5.52
N ALA A 165 19.78 2.20 6.02
CA ALA A 165 18.83 3.19 5.52
C ALA A 165 19.38 4.05 4.37
N LEU A 166 20.70 4.19 4.28
CA LEU A 166 21.44 4.88 3.22
C LEU A 166 21.39 4.11 1.89
#